data_AF-A0A0R3SN23-F1
#
_entry.id   AF-A0A0R3SN23-F1
#
_cell.length_a   1.000
_cell.length_b   1.000
_cell.length_c   1.000
_cell.angle_alpha   90.00
_cell.angle_beta   90.00
_cell.angle_gamma   90.00
#
_symmetry.space_group_name_H-M   'P 1'
#
loop_
_entity.id
_entity.type
_entity.pdbx_description
1 polymer ?
#
loop_
_entity_poly.entity_id
_entity_poly.type
_entity_poly.pdbx_seq_one_letter_code
_entity_poly.pdbx_strand_id
1 'polypeptide(L)'
;MDSESGYDFILEEPTVEVDSTLLSLNSDMSDTMFNMSDALHALPSDLQLTETENDAQIGKRKSKNVYYPYTTPLTIELKAITSPATLLSEDSLTYLNQDQPYTIEISDSHGDKPAIIKSVVRICFYQERIQVNEAKHLAFWRDHHPGERMLDIDHDGCFNCRSVYADPGNLNAIICVWHSAAPCRISLKAHCVSTEFTAKKHGGEKGVPFRLQVSHFSLHALPS
;
A
#
# COMPACT_ATOMS: atom_id res chain seq x y z
N MET A 1 14.08 -56.82 8.62
CA MET A 1 12.96 -56.20 7.89
C MET A 1 12.63 -54.92 8.63
N ASP A 2 13.57 -53.97 8.73
CA ASP A 2 14.03 -53.06 7.65
C ASP A 2 12.80 -52.38 7.03
N SER A 3 12.56 -51.08 7.22
CA SER A 3 13.50 -49.98 7.01
C SER A 3 13.12 -48.71 7.80
N GLU A 4 14.06 -48.19 8.58
CA GLU A 4 14.15 -46.80 9.03
C GLU A 4 14.62 -45.92 7.85
N SER A 5 13.94 -44.81 7.60
CA SER A 5 14.49 -43.70 6.82
C SER A 5 14.21 -42.41 7.57
N GLY A 6 15.23 -41.95 8.30
CA GLY A 6 15.25 -40.64 8.96
C GLY A 6 15.28 -39.52 7.94
N TYR A 7 14.56 -38.45 8.25
CA TYR A 7 14.78 -37.13 7.67
C TYR A 7 15.23 -36.22 8.80
N ASP A 8 16.53 -35.98 8.82
CA ASP A 8 17.22 -35.02 9.69
C ASP A 8 16.98 -33.62 9.11
N PHE A 9 16.40 -32.71 9.89
CA PHE A 9 16.25 -31.30 9.50
C PHE A 9 17.27 -30.48 10.27
N ILE A 10 18.43 -30.27 9.65
CA ILE A 10 19.53 -29.47 10.20
C ILE A 10 19.16 -27.99 10.08
N LEU A 11 19.09 -27.31 11.23
CA LEU A 11 19.08 -25.86 11.36
C LEU A 11 20.50 -25.35 11.12
N GLU A 12 20.73 -24.63 10.01
CA GLU A 12 21.94 -23.82 9.82
C GLU A 12 21.64 -22.36 10.18
N GLU A 13 22.44 -21.81 11.10
CA GLU A 13 22.47 -20.38 11.44
C GLU A 13 23.06 -19.56 10.27
N PRO A 14 22.53 -18.37 9.96
CA PRO A 14 23.12 -17.51 8.94
C PRO A 14 24.40 -16.86 9.50
N THR A 15 25.55 -17.34 9.04
CA THR A 15 26.86 -16.70 9.22
C THR A 15 26.93 -15.39 8.44
N VAL A 16 27.38 -14.34 9.13
CA VAL A 16 27.56 -13.00 8.58
C VAL A 16 28.84 -12.96 7.74
N GLU A 17 28.72 -13.02 6.41
CA GLU A 17 29.81 -12.65 5.50
C GLU A 17 29.55 -11.24 4.96
N VAL A 18 30.34 -10.29 5.45
CA VAL A 18 30.32 -8.89 5.05
C VAL A 18 31.15 -8.77 3.77
N ASP A 19 30.47 -8.58 2.63
CA ASP A 19 31.13 -8.40 1.35
C ASP A 19 31.96 -7.11 1.37
N SER A 20 33.29 -7.28 1.29
CA SER A 20 34.29 -6.24 1.57
C SER A 20 34.61 -5.38 0.34
N THR A 21 33.63 -5.14 -0.54
CA THR A 21 33.84 -4.43 -1.81
C THR A 21 33.32 -2.99 -1.82
N LEU A 22 32.87 -2.45 -0.68
CA LEU A 22 32.36 -1.07 -0.56
C LEU A 22 33.20 -0.16 0.35
N LEU A 23 34.53 -0.29 0.35
CA LEU A 23 35.42 0.61 1.11
C LEU A 23 36.54 1.26 0.29
N SER A 24 36.31 1.50 -1.00
CA SER A 24 37.25 2.29 -1.82
C SER A 24 36.56 3.31 -2.71
N LEU A 25 35.77 4.22 -2.13
CA LEU A 25 35.39 5.47 -2.80
C LEU A 25 35.34 6.63 -1.78
N ASN A 26 36.46 6.84 -1.10
CA ASN A 26 36.79 8.15 -0.53
C ASN A 26 38.09 8.62 -1.18
N SER A 27 37.97 9.17 -2.39
CA SER A 27 38.95 10.11 -2.93
C SER A 27 38.23 11.09 -3.86
N ASP A 28 38.32 12.37 -3.49
CA ASP A 28 38.21 13.55 -4.35
C ASP A 28 36.89 13.81 -5.07
N MET A 29 35.99 14.51 -4.36
CA MET A 29 34.93 15.33 -4.95
C MET A 29 35.55 16.62 -5.52
N SER A 30 36.05 16.54 -6.76
CA SER A 30 36.25 17.71 -7.60
C SER A 30 35.48 17.52 -8.92
N ASP A 31 34.49 18.39 -9.14
CA ASP A 31 33.85 18.72 -10.41
C ASP A 31 33.58 17.56 -11.39
N THR A 32 32.52 16.80 -11.12
CA THR A 32 31.76 16.15 -12.19
C THR A 32 30.46 16.91 -12.39
N MET A 33 30.45 17.78 -13.41
CA MET A 33 29.23 18.37 -13.97
C MET A 33 28.24 17.26 -14.29
N PHE A 34 27.06 17.30 -13.65
CA PHE A 34 25.93 16.43 -14.01
C PHE A 34 25.56 16.69 -15.48
N ASN A 35 25.91 15.75 -16.37
CA ASN A 35 25.55 15.82 -17.78
C ASN A 35 24.08 15.38 -17.93
N MET A 36 23.20 16.32 -18.25
CA MET A 36 21.76 16.05 -18.43
C MET A 36 21.46 15.05 -19.56
N SER A 37 22.44 14.77 -20.43
CA SER A 37 22.32 13.75 -21.48
C SER A 37 22.30 12.31 -20.95
N ASP A 38 22.99 12.01 -19.83
CA ASP A 38 23.02 10.66 -19.25
C ASP A 38 21.75 10.36 -18.42
N ALA A 39 21.16 11.38 -17.80
CA ALA A 39 19.90 11.24 -17.06
C ALA A 39 18.71 10.90 -17.97
N LEU A 40 18.72 11.38 -19.22
CA LEU A 40 17.69 11.06 -20.22
C LEU A 40 17.79 9.62 -20.74
N HIS A 41 18.96 8.99 -20.69
CA HIS A 41 19.14 7.57 -21.02
C HIS A 41 18.77 6.62 -19.89
N ALA A 42 18.67 7.12 -18.65
CA ALA A 42 18.21 6.36 -17.49
C ALA A 42 16.69 6.37 -17.29
N LEU A 43 15.95 7.14 -18.11
CA LEU A 43 14.48 7.11 -18.11
C LEU A 43 13.98 5.90 -18.92
N PRO A 44 12.97 5.16 -18.43
CA PRO A 44 12.28 4.16 -19.23
C PRO A 44 11.75 4.84 -20.50
N SER A 45 12.15 4.35 -21.67
CA SER A 45 11.86 5.03 -22.95
C SER A 45 10.38 4.99 -23.39
N ASP A 46 9.46 4.49 -22.55
CA ASP A 46 8.05 4.24 -22.92
C ASP A 46 7.08 5.36 -22.50
N LEU A 47 7.54 6.61 -22.46
CA LEU A 47 6.67 7.80 -22.36
C LEU A 47 7.07 8.83 -23.42
N GLN A 48 6.87 8.47 -24.68
CA GLN A 48 6.67 9.46 -25.74
C GLN A 48 5.21 9.46 -26.16
N LEU A 49 4.51 10.51 -25.71
CA LEU A 49 3.36 11.08 -26.39
C LEU A 49 3.81 11.46 -27.81
N THR A 50 3.31 10.79 -28.84
CA THR A 50 3.35 11.34 -30.19
C THR A 50 2.03 11.14 -30.89
N GLU A 51 1.44 12.29 -31.22
CA GLU A 51 0.52 12.46 -32.32
C GLU A 51 1.14 11.91 -33.61
N THR A 52 0.33 11.16 -34.35
CA THR A 52 0.29 10.97 -35.82
C THR A 52 1.60 11.02 -36.63
N GLU A 53 1.99 9.91 -37.26
CA GLU A 53 1.85 9.63 -38.71
C GLU A 53 2.75 8.46 -39.17
N ASN A 54 2.13 7.53 -39.92
CA ASN A 54 2.59 6.67 -41.01
C ASN A 54 3.97 5.96 -41.04
N ASP A 55 3.83 4.63 -41.21
CA ASP A 55 4.54 3.71 -42.12
C ASP A 55 5.72 2.82 -41.68
N ALA A 56 5.55 1.56 -42.12
CA ALA A 56 6.52 0.48 -42.41
C ALA A 56 7.12 -0.38 -41.26
N GLN A 57 6.47 -1.55 -41.08
CA GLN A 57 7.01 -2.91 -40.86
C GLN A 57 8.44 -3.09 -40.32
N ILE A 58 8.61 -3.87 -39.24
CA ILE A 58 9.47 -5.09 -39.14
C ILE A 58 9.41 -5.68 -37.71
N GLY A 59 9.33 -7.02 -37.62
CA GLY A 59 9.88 -7.79 -36.49
C GLY A 59 8.91 -8.23 -35.39
N LYS A 60 8.24 -9.37 -35.59
CA LYS A 60 7.46 -10.08 -34.56
C LYS A 60 8.35 -10.57 -33.41
N ARG A 61 8.56 -9.75 -32.37
CA ARG A 61 8.82 -10.25 -31.02
C ARG A 61 7.49 -10.38 -30.30
N LYS A 62 7.04 -11.61 -30.05
CA LYS A 62 5.90 -11.90 -29.18
C LYS A 62 6.30 -11.53 -27.75
N SER A 63 6.21 -10.25 -27.40
CA SER A 63 6.09 -9.84 -26.00
C SER A 63 4.88 -10.57 -25.44
N LYS A 64 5.10 -11.42 -24.44
CA LYS A 64 4.01 -11.96 -23.63
C LYS A 64 3.37 -10.74 -22.96
N ASN A 65 2.33 -10.22 -23.59
CA ASN A 65 1.51 -9.16 -23.08
C ASN A 65 0.88 -9.72 -21.80
N VAL A 66 1.46 -9.36 -20.65
CA VAL A 66 0.85 -9.64 -19.35
C VAL A 66 -0.38 -8.74 -19.32
N TYR A 67 -1.50 -9.31 -19.74
CA TYR A 67 -2.79 -8.65 -19.73
C TYR A 67 -3.13 -8.36 -18.28
N TYR A 68 -2.98 -7.11 -17.83
CA TYR A 68 -3.64 -6.64 -16.62
C TYR A 68 -5.13 -6.54 -16.99
N PRO A 69 -5.98 -7.46 -16.49
CA PRO A 69 -7.39 -7.37 -16.80
C PRO A 69 -7.92 -6.08 -16.20
N TYR A 70 -8.71 -5.36 -17.00
CA TYR A 70 -9.45 -4.14 -16.66
C TYR A 70 -9.81 -4.10 -15.16
N THR A 71 -9.11 -3.25 -14.40
CA THR A 71 -9.53 -2.92 -13.04
C THR A 71 -10.73 -2.00 -13.18
N THR A 72 -11.94 -2.46 -12.84
CA THR A 72 -13.10 -1.57 -12.81
C THR A 72 -12.84 -0.48 -11.77
N PRO A 73 -13.09 0.81 -12.08
CA PRO A 73 -12.97 1.85 -11.08
C PRO A 73 -13.96 1.55 -9.95
N LEU A 74 -13.51 1.75 -8.72
CA LEU A 74 -14.30 1.56 -7.52
C LEU A 74 -14.73 2.91 -6.97
N THR A 75 -15.94 2.96 -6.41
CA THR A 75 -16.37 4.05 -5.53
C THR A 75 -16.06 3.65 -4.10
N ILE A 76 -15.37 4.53 -3.37
CA ILE A 76 -14.96 4.32 -1.98
C ILE A 76 -15.49 5.49 -1.17
N GLU A 77 -16.26 5.19 -0.12
CA GLU A 77 -16.85 6.20 0.74
C GLU A 77 -16.59 5.89 2.21
N LEU A 78 -16.03 6.85 2.94
CA LEU A 78 -15.91 6.79 4.40
C LEU A 78 -17.16 7.44 5.03
N LYS A 79 -17.93 6.66 5.79
CA LYS A 79 -19.14 7.12 6.48
C LYS A 79 -18.76 7.83 7.80
N ALA A 80 -18.25 9.05 7.68
CA ALA A 80 -17.89 9.91 8.81
C ALA A 80 -18.19 11.38 8.49
N ILE A 81 -18.36 12.20 9.53
CA ILE A 81 -18.59 13.64 9.37
C ILE A 81 -17.27 14.31 9.00
N THR A 82 -17.24 14.93 7.83
CA THR A 82 -16.08 15.69 7.34
C THR A 82 -16.24 17.16 7.66
N SER A 83 -15.13 17.86 7.94
CA SER A 83 -15.16 19.29 8.23
C SER A 83 -15.81 20.07 7.06
N PRO A 84 -16.78 20.95 7.32
CA PRO A 84 -17.52 21.66 6.26
C PRO A 84 -16.75 22.80 5.59
N ALA A 85 -15.52 23.12 6.03
CA ALA A 85 -14.76 24.26 5.54
C ALA A 85 -13.29 23.90 5.30
N THR A 86 -12.86 23.97 4.04
CA THR A 86 -11.45 24.11 3.67
C THR A 86 -11.26 25.37 2.85
N LEU A 87 -10.09 25.99 2.98
CA LEU A 87 -9.61 26.94 1.97
C LEU A 87 -9.59 26.22 0.63
N LEU A 88 -9.91 26.91 -0.48
CA LEU A 88 -9.99 26.29 -1.82
C LEU A 88 -8.70 25.55 -2.24
N SER A 89 -7.57 25.87 -1.60
CA SER A 89 -6.25 25.26 -1.83
C SER A 89 -5.93 24.04 -0.95
N GLU A 90 -6.80 23.68 -0.01
CA GLU A 90 -6.54 22.61 0.96
C GLU A 90 -7.54 21.45 0.82
N ASP A 91 -6.99 20.23 0.91
CA ASP A 91 -7.78 19.00 0.94
C ASP A 91 -8.65 18.93 2.20
N SER A 92 -9.88 18.42 2.06
CA SER A 92 -10.79 18.18 3.18
C SER A 92 -10.22 17.17 4.17
N LEU A 93 -10.35 17.47 5.46
CA LEU A 93 -9.97 16.57 6.55
C LEU A 93 -11.20 16.00 7.25
N THR A 94 -11.14 14.70 7.52
CA THR A 94 -12.13 13.97 8.33
C THR A 94 -11.47 13.59 9.65
N TYR A 95 -12.07 14.01 10.77
CA TYR A 95 -11.57 13.68 12.10
C TYR A 95 -12.21 12.38 12.58
N LEU A 96 -11.37 11.40 12.90
CA LEU A 96 -11.78 10.11 13.47
C LEU A 96 -11.32 10.06 14.92
N ASN A 97 -12.20 9.56 15.79
CA ASN A 97 -11.88 9.29 17.18
C ASN A 97 -11.16 7.95 17.28
N GLN A 98 -10.16 7.88 18.16
CA GLN A 98 -9.45 6.64 18.47
C GLN A 98 -10.43 5.60 19.02
N ASP A 99 -10.21 4.34 18.68
CA ASP A 99 -10.98 3.16 19.14
C ASP A 99 -12.47 3.15 18.78
N GLN A 100 -12.94 4.11 17.98
CA GLN A 100 -14.31 4.16 17.50
C GLN A 100 -14.43 3.49 16.12
N PRO A 101 -15.50 2.70 15.88
CA PRO A 101 -15.72 2.07 14.60
C PRO A 101 -16.20 3.10 13.57
N TYR A 102 -15.58 3.08 12.39
CA TYR A 102 -15.99 3.83 11.21
C TYR A 102 -16.16 2.89 10.02
N THR A 103 -17.14 3.16 9.17
CA THR A 103 -17.44 2.30 8.03
C THR A 103 -16.85 2.87 6.74
N ILE A 104 -16.11 2.04 6.01
CA ILE A 104 -15.80 2.25 4.59
C ILE A 104 -16.75 1.38 3.76
N GLU A 105 -17.47 2.01 2.84
CA GLU A 105 -18.25 1.33 1.80
C GLU A 105 -17.44 1.33 0.50
N ILE A 106 -17.36 0.17 -0.14
CA ILE A 106 -16.67 -0.02 -1.42
C ILE A 106 -17.66 -0.63 -2.41
N SER A 107 -17.80 -0.03 -3.59
CA SER A 107 -18.66 -0.54 -4.66
C SER A 107 -17.94 -0.49 -6.02
N ASP A 108 -18.32 -1.40 -6.91
CA ASP A 108 -17.88 -1.40 -8.30
C ASP A 108 -18.74 -0.39 -9.08
N SER A 109 -18.09 0.61 -9.69
CA SER A 109 -18.79 1.73 -10.33
C SER A 109 -19.51 1.35 -11.62
N HIS A 110 -19.05 0.31 -12.34
CA HIS A 110 -19.63 -0.06 -13.64
C HIS A 110 -20.39 -1.37 -13.61
N GLY A 111 -20.04 -2.31 -12.72
CA GLY A 111 -20.81 -3.53 -12.50
C GLY A 111 -21.00 -4.42 -13.73
N ASP A 112 -20.18 -4.23 -14.78
CA ASP A 112 -20.37 -4.88 -16.08
C ASP A 112 -20.32 -6.41 -15.98
N LYS A 113 -19.46 -6.94 -15.09
CA LYS A 113 -19.38 -8.38 -14.80
C LYS A 113 -19.07 -8.62 -13.32
N PRO A 114 -19.81 -9.52 -12.65
CA PRO A 114 -19.51 -9.88 -11.27
C PRO A 114 -18.13 -10.53 -11.18
N ALA A 115 -17.29 -9.99 -10.31
CA ALA A 115 -15.94 -10.47 -10.04
C ALA A 115 -15.74 -10.63 -8.53
N ILE A 116 -14.75 -11.44 -8.15
CA ILE A 116 -14.27 -11.49 -6.78
C ILE A 116 -13.12 -10.48 -6.69
N ILE A 117 -13.25 -9.51 -5.78
CA ILE A 117 -12.27 -8.45 -5.59
C ILE A 117 -11.62 -8.64 -4.22
N LYS A 118 -10.29 -8.58 -4.18
CA LYS A 118 -9.51 -8.42 -2.95
C LYS A 118 -9.17 -6.95 -2.79
N SER A 119 -9.73 -6.31 -1.77
CA SER A 119 -9.40 -4.94 -1.36
C SER A 119 -8.49 -4.97 -0.14
N VAL A 120 -7.51 -4.06 -0.10
CA VAL A 120 -6.63 -3.84 1.05
C VAL A 120 -6.76 -2.40 1.50
N VAL A 121 -7.27 -2.21 2.71
CA VAL A 121 -7.44 -0.90 3.36
C VAL A 121 -6.26 -0.66 4.27
N ARG A 122 -5.59 0.50 4.16
CA ARG A 122 -4.41 0.85 4.96
C ARG A 122 -4.48 2.25 5.52
N ILE A 123 -4.02 2.44 6.76
CA ILE A 123 -3.63 3.77 7.25
C ILE A 123 -2.21 4.03 6.75
N CYS A 124 -2.04 5.09 5.95
CA CYS A 124 -0.75 5.56 5.44
C CYS A 124 -0.50 7.00 5.92
N PHE A 125 0.77 7.42 5.95
CA PHE A 125 1.08 8.84 6.16
C PHE A 125 0.69 9.67 4.93
N TYR A 126 0.05 10.83 5.12
CA TYR A 126 -0.34 11.70 4.00
C TYR A 126 0.86 12.47 3.42
N GLN A 127 1.81 12.90 4.27
CA GLN A 127 2.92 13.75 3.86
C GLN A 127 4.11 12.92 3.34
N GLU A 128 4.58 13.25 2.14
CA GLU A 128 5.70 12.57 1.46
C GLU A 128 6.97 12.49 2.34
N ARG A 129 7.33 13.58 3.01
CA ARG A 129 8.50 13.62 3.90
C ARG A 129 8.50 12.54 5.00
N ILE A 130 7.31 12.14 5.46
CA ILE A 130 7.15 11.11 6.52
C ILE A 130 7.06 9.73 5.90
N GLN A 131 6.48 9.60 4.69
CA GLN A 131 6.42 8.32 3.95
C GLN A 131 7.81 7.73 3.71
N VAL A 132 8.83 8.55 3.45
CA VAL A 132 10.23 8.10 3.27
C VAL A 132 10.74 7.27 4.46
N ASN A 133 10.27 7.56 5.67
CA ASN A 133 10.64 6.85 6.90
C ASN A 133 9.48 6.04 7.49
N GLU A 134 8.46 5.69 6.70
CA GLU A 134 7.25 5.00 7.17
C GLU A 134 7.57 3.74 7.99
N ALA A 135 8.48 2.90 7.52
CA ALA A 135 8.89 1.69 8.23
C ALA A 135 9.43 1.96 9.65
N LYS A 136 10.19 3.06 9.83
CA LYS A 136 10.69 3.47 11.15
C LYS A 136 9.57 3.97 12.04
N HIS A 137 8.62 4.72 11.49
CA HIS A 137 7.47 5.21 12.25
C HIS A 137 6.54 4.08 12.68
N LEU A 138 6.28 3.10 11.81
CA LEU A 138 5.50 1.90 12.14
C LEU A 138 6.21 1.04 13.20
N ALA A 139 7.53 0.88 13.10
CA ALA A 139 8.31 0.17 14.11
C ALA A 139 8.27 0.89 15.46
N PHE A 140 8.47 2.21 15.47
CA PHE A 140 8.35 3.03 16.66
C PHE A 140 6.97 2.88 17.32
N TRP A 141 5.88 2.93 16.54
CA TRP A 141 4.54 2.77 17.06
C TRP A 141 4.34 1.40 17.72
N ARG A 142 4.77 0.33 17.03
CA ARG A 142 4.70 -1.06 17.51
C ARG A 142 5.46 -1.26 18.83
N ASP A 143 6.64 -0.66 18.96
CA ASP A 143 7.45 -0.78 20.17
C ASP A 143 6.78 -0.13 21.40
N HIS A 144 5.92 0.87 21.18
CA HIS A 144 5.16 1.54 22.24
C HIS A 144 3.78 0.90 22.49
N HIS A 145 3.28 0.10 21.56
CA HIS A 145 1.97 -0.57 21.62
C HIS A 145 2.13 -2.08 21.37
N PRO A 146 2.80 -2.81 22.28
CA PRO A 146 3.13 -4.21 22.07
C PRO A 146 1.88 -5.09 21.99
N GLY A 147 1.74 -5.81 20.87
CA GLY A 147 0.60 -6.70 20.61
C GLY A 147 -0.64 -6.01 20.03
N GLU A 148 -0.60 -4.69 19.87
CA GLU A 148 -1.68 -3.93 19.25
C GLU A 148 -1.44 -3.72 17.75
N ARG A 149 -2.49 -3.28 17.06
CA ARG A 149 -2.48 -2.94 15.64
C ARG A 149 -2.89 -1.49 15.47
N MET A 150 -2.31 -0.76 14.52
CA MET A 150 -2.75 0.62 14.26
C MET A 150 -4.16 0.67 13.66
N LEU A 151 -4.50 -0.36 12.88
CA LEU A 151 -5.80 -0.50 12.21
C LEU A 151 -6.33 -1.91 12.46
N ASP A 152 -7.51 -1.98 13.05
CA ASP A 152 -8.20 -3.24 13.34
C ASP A 152 -9.64 -3.25 12.84
N ILE A 153 -10.23 -4.44 12.77
CA ILE A 153 -11.57 -4.67 12.22
C ILE A 153 -12.58 -4.75 13.36
N ASP A 154 -13.71 -4.11 13.13
CA ASP A 154 -14.90 -4.29 13.95
C ASP A 154 -15.84 -5.26 13.24
N HIS A 155 -15.70 -6.56 13.52
CA HIS A 155 -16.37 -7.62 12.75
C HIS A 155 -17.90 -7.47 12.72
N ASP A 156 -18.51 -6.98 13.80
CA ASP A 156 -19.97 -6.81 13.92
C ASP A 156 -20.53 -5.76 12.94
N GLY A 157 -19.70 -4.81 12.50
CA GLY A 157 -20.09 -3.76 11.55
C GLY A 157 -19.80 -4.10 10.08
N CYS A 158 -19.17 -5.23 9.79
CA CYS A 158 -18.85 -5.65 8.42
C CYS A 158 -20.06 -6.25 7.71
N PHE A 159 -20.22 -5.95 6.41
CA PHE A 159 -21.34 -6.45 5.61
C PHE A 159 -20.92 -6.73 4.16
N ASN A 160 -21.51 -7.76 3.54
CA ASN A 160 -21.20 -8.20 2.17
C ASN A 160 -19.70 -8.50 1.92
N CYS A 161 -18.95 -8.81 2.97
CA CYS A 161 -17.59 -9.34 2.86
C CYS A 161 -17.66 -10.87 2.78
N ARG A 162 -17.04 -11.47 1.76
CA ARG A 162 -16.82 -12.93 1.73
C ARG A 162 -15.80 -13.35 2.78
N SER A 163 -14.79 -12.52 3.00
CA SER A 163 -13.82 -12.66 4.08
C SER A 163 -13.26 -11.29 4.41
N VAL A 164 -13.04 -11.01 5.70
CA VAL A 164 -12.41 -9.77 6.17
C VAL A 164 -11.54 -10.11 7.38
N TYR A 165 -10.27 -9.70 7.34
CA TYR A 165 -9.30 -10.00 8.38
C TYR A 165 -8.15 -9.00 8.36
N ALA A 166 -7.54 -8.80 9.53
CA ALA A 166 -6.46 -7.86 9.67
C ALA A 166 -5.20 -8.47 9.02
N ASP A 167 -4.43 -7.68 8.28
CA ASP A 167 -3.25 -8.20 7.57
C ASP A 167 -2.20 -8.70 8.58
N PRO A 168 -1.83 -9.99 8.57
CA PRO A 168 -0.86 -10.54 9.51
C PRO A 168 0.54 -9.91 9.38
N GLY A 169 0.91 -9.44 8.19
CA GLY A 169 2.22 -8.86 7.92
C GLY A 169 2.30 -7.34 8.14
N ASN A 170 1.15 -6.66 8.20
CA ASN A 170 1.08 -5.21 8.24
C ASN A 170 0.09 -4.75 9.32
N LEU A 171 0.60 -4.18 10.41
CA LEU A 171 -0.19 -3.73 11.58
C LEU A 171 -1.15 -2.57 11.27
N ASN A 172 -0.97 -1.90 10.14
CA ASN A 172 -1.76 -0.76 9.67
C ASN A 172 -2.71 -1.12 8.51
N ALA A 173 -2.97 -2.41 8.28
CA ALA A 173 -3.72 -2.89 7.12
C ALA A 173 -4.80 -3.92 7.46
N ILE A 174 -5.87 -3.89 6.65
CA ILE A 174 -7.00 -4.81 6.64
C ILE A 174 -7.18 -5.35 5.23
N ILE A 175 -7.49 -6.64 5.11
CA ILE A 175 -7.78 -7.30 3.85
C ILE A 175 -9.26 -7.70 3.83
N CYS A 176 -9.94 -7.39 2.74
CA CYS A 176 -11.33 -7.77 2.48
C CYS A 176 -11.43 -8.44 1.11
N VAL A 177 -12.07 -9.60 1.05
CA VAL A 177 -12.48 -10.27 -0.18
C VAL A 177 -13.99 -10.16 -0.29
N TRP A 178 -14.50 -9.68 -1.42
CA TRP A 178 -15.92 -9.42 -1.63
C TRP A 178 -16.34 -9.65 -3.08
N HIS A 179 -17.64 -9.72 -3.32
CA HIS A 179 -18.22 -9.90 -4.66
C HIS A 179 -18.68 -8.55 -5.22
N SER A 180 -18.26 -8.18 -6.43
CA SER A 180 -18.60 -6.88 -7.03
C SER A 180 -20.08 -6.69 -7.38
N ALA A 181 -20.89 -7.76 -7.29
CA ALA A 181 -22.32 -7.72 -7.53
C ALA A 181 -23.09 -6.85 -6.51
N ALA A 182 -22.51 -6.55 -5.35
CA ALA A 182 -23.07 -5.65 -4.36
C ALA A 182 -21.94 -4.89 -3.63
N PRO A 183 -22.21 -3.67 -3.13
CA PRO A 183 -21.26 -2.96 -2.27
C PRO A 183 -20.89 -3.78 -1.04
N CYS A 184 -19.64 -3.70 -0.61
CA CYS A 184 -19.19 -4.22 0.68
C CYS A 184 -18.96 -3.08 1.68
N ARG A 185 -19.12 -3.39 2.98
CA ARG A 185 -18.84 -2.47 4.08
C ARG A 185 -17.83 -3.08 5.02
N ILE A 186 -16.78 -2.33 5.30
CA ILE A 186 -15.73 -2.70 6.25
C ILE A 186 -15.82 -1.72 7.41
N SER A 187 -16.13 -2.23 8.60
CA SER A 187 -16.05 -1.45 9.84
C SER A 187 -14.65 -1.58 10.42
N LEU A 188 -13.99 -0.45 10.66
CA LEU A 188 -12.60 -0.37 11.09
C LEU A 188 -12.44 0.53 12.31
N LYS A 189 -11.42 0.24 13.12
CA LYS A 189 -11.02 1.03 14.29
C LYS A 189 -9.56 1.43 14.12
N ALA A 190 -9.29 2.72 14.24
CA ALA A 190 -7.92 3.23 14.29
C ALA A 190 -7.49 3.35 15.74
N HIS A 191 -6.38 2.71 16.08
CA HIS A 191 -5.76 2.77 17.41
C HIS A 191 -4.63 3.80 17.47
N CYS A 192 -4.12 4.27 16.33
CA CYS A 192 -3.08 5.29 16.29
C CYS A 192 -3.64 6.72 16.33
N VAL A 193 -2.89 7.62 16.96
CA VAL A 193 -3.17 9.05 17.06
C VAL A 193 -2.12 9.85 16.29
N SER A 194 -2.56 10.89 15.57
CA SER A 194 -1.71 11.72 14.71
C SER A 194 -0.56 12.41 15.45
N THR A 195 -0.71 12.69 16.73
CA THR A 195 0.31 13.34 17.58
C THR A 195 1.41 12.39 18.06
N GLU A 196 1.25 11.08 17.94
CA GLU A 196 2.33 10.12 18.26
C GLU A 196 3.52 10.22 17.30
N PHE A 197 3.29 10.80 16.13
CA PHE A 197 4.26 10.91 15.04
C PHE A 197 4.83 12.33 14.90
N THR A 198 4.60 13.22 15.86
CA THR A 198 5.19 14.57 15.87
C THR A 198 6.59 14.57 16.47
N ALA A 199 7.44 15.49 16.03
CA ALA A 199 8.83 15.56 16.47
C ALA A 199 8.96 16.01 17.93
N LYS A 200 8.04 16.86 18.42
CA LYS A 200 8.03 17.30 19.81
C LYS A 200 6.82 16.72 20.54
N LYS A 201 7.09 16.04 21.66
CA LYS A 201 6.07 15.55 22.60
C LYS A 201 5.49 16.63 23.51
N HIS A 202 5.90 17.90 23.35
CA HIS A 202 5.41 19.02 24.15
C HIS A 202 4.16 19.57 23.45
N GLY A 203 3.06 19.68 24.20
CA GLY A 203 1.74 20.00 23.64
C GLY A 203 1.73 21.26 22.77
N GLY A 204 0.95 21.22 21.68
CA GLY A 204 0.74 22.35 20.78
C GLY A 204 1.14 22.11 19.31
N GLU A 205 1.87 21.03 19.00
CA GLU A 205 2.14 20.67 17.60
C GLU A 205 0.91 20.06 16.92
N LYS A 206 0.65 20.47 15.67
CA LYS A 206 -0.37 19.87 14.82
C LYS A 206 0.03 18.41 14.53
N GLY A 207 -0.89 17.48 14.78
CA GLY A 207 -0.67 16.07 14.49
C GLY A 207 -0.37 15.79 13.02
N VAL A 208 0.31 14.68 12.75
CA VAL A 208 0.61 14.20 11.40
C VAL A 208 -0.67 13.66 10.74
N PRO A 209 -1.09 14.19 9.59
CA PRO A 209 -2.28 13.68 8.90
C PRO A 209 -2.00 12.30 8.30
N PHE A 210 -3.00 11.43 8.42
CA PHE A 210 -3.04 10.13 7.75
C PHE A 210 -3.93 10.15 6.52
N ARG A 211 -3.79 9.12 5.68
CA ARG A 211 -4.71 8.80 4.60
C ARG A 211 -5.16 7.35 4.75
N LEU A 212 -6.47 7.11 4.64
CA LEU A 212 -7.01 5.77 4.45
C LEU A 212 -6.93 5.43 2.95
N GLN A 213 -6.02 4.52 2.60
CA GLN A 213 -5.79 4.08 1.23
C GLN A 213 -6.48 2.75 0.99
N VAL A 214 -7.15 2.60 -0.15
CA VAL A 214 -7.75 1.33 -0.59
C VAL A 214 -7.11 0.91 -1.91
N SER A 215 -6.42 -0.22 -1.89
CA SER A 215 -5.92 -0.89 -3.10
C SER A 215 -6.78 -2.10 -3.42
N HIS A 216 -6.95 -2.44 -4.69
CA HIS A 216 -7.82 -3.55 -5.09
C HIS A 216 -7.17 -4.42 -6.17
N PHE A 217 -7.51 -5.71 -6.15
CA PHE A 217 -7.02 -6.72 -7.09
C PHE A 217 -8.19 -7.61 -7.51
N SER A 218 -8.40 -7.74 -8.82
CA SER A 218 -9.38 -8.68 -9.37
C SER A 218 -8.84 -10.11 -9.29
N LEU A 219 -9.59 -11.00 -8.65
CA LEU A 219 -9.32 -12.43 -8.63
C LEU A 219 -10.11 -13.08 -9.77
N HIS A 220 -9.52 -13.12 -10.97
CA HIS A 220 -10.08 -13.92 -12.05
C HIS A 220 -9.86 -15.40 -11.75
N ALA A 221 -10.93 -16.19 -11.81
CA ALA A 221 -10.79 -17.63 -11.92
C ALA A 221 -10.06 -17.93 -13.23
N LEU A 222 -8.96 -18.67 -13.17
CA LEU A 222 -8.36 -19.25 -14.37
C LEU A 222 -9.44 -20.14 -15.02
N PRO A 223 -9.66 -20.05 -16.35
CA PRO A 223 -10.53 -21.00 -17.01
C PRO A 223 -9.93 -22.41 -16.82
N SER A 224 -10.78 -23.32 -16.35
CA SER A 224 -10.52 -24.75 -16.18
C SER A 224 -10.17 -25.42 -17.50
#